data_AF-A0A9D8SKB3-F1
#
_entry.id   AF-A0A9D8SKB3-F1
#
_cell.length_a   1.000
_cell.length_b   1.000
_cell.length_c   1.000
_cell.angle_alpha   90.00
_cell.angle_beta   90.00
_cell.angle_gamma   90.00
#
_symmetry.space_group_name_H-M   'P 1'
#
loop_
_entity.id
_entity.type
_entity.pdbx_description
1 polymer ?
#
loop_
_entity_poly.entity_id
_entity_poly.type
_entity_poly.pdbx_seq_one_letter_code
_entity_poly.pdbx_strand_id
1 'polypeptide(L)'
;MRNFLLILFTMFSSAVCAADYQCVKTDNGAKLVKDGTVIWEQVVKTPEGKPYIHPVTLPNGHVISDLRPKDHPWHTGLWFSWKFINGVNYWEPSNGKTEVVSWNADIDGLSAAVTMKLRYFDDREADVTLLTEERVVVFSAPDEKGNYTISFKHHFTAGDADLTFDCTPLSIPWGGYAGLSLRMNRSVRDFRLTCENGGETKKTIRAKPASWCDFRDEKSGQGVR
;
A
#
# COMPACT_ATOMS: atom_id res chain seq x y z
N MET A 1 0.98 -69.12 -33.82
CA MET A 1 0.28 -67.83 -33.57
C MET A 1 0.93 -67.20 -32.36
N ARG A 2 1.62 -66.07 -32.52
CA ARG A 2 2.49 -65.46 -31.50
C ARG A 2 1.77 -64.22 -30.95
N ASN A 3 1.20 -64.32 -29.75
CA ASN A 3 0.51 -63.20 -29.10
C ASN A 3 1.55 -62.20 -28.60
N PHE A 4 1.51 -60.98 -29.12
CA PHE A 4 2.25 -59.83 -28.58
C PHE A 4 1.35 -59.10 -27.57
N LEU A 5 1.81 -59.00 -26.32
CA LEU A 5 1.20 -58.19 -25.28
C LEU A 5 1.77 -56.77 -25.40
N LEU A 6 0.93 -55.80 -25.77
CA LEU A 6 1.28 -54.39 -25.81
C LEU A 6 1.04 -53.80 -24.41
N ILE A 7 2.10 -53.46 -23.68
CA ILE A 7 2.00 -52.73 -22.41
C ILE A 7 2.03 -51.23 -22.73
N LEU A 8 0.90 -50.57 -22.54
CA LEU A 8 0.76 -49.13 -22.72
C LEU A 8 1.21 -48.41 -21.45
N PHE A 9 2.38 -47.76 -21.47
CA PHE A 9 2.82 -46.86 -20.41
C PHE A 9 2.15 -45.49 -20.61
N THR A 10 1.10 -45.19 -19.85
CA THR A 10 0.58 -43.83 -19.71
C THR A 10 1.52 -43.02 -18.82
N MET A 11 2.33 -42.15 -19.43
CA MET A 11 3.03 -41.09 -18.70
C MET A 11 2.00 -40.03 -18.28
N PHE A 12 1.73 -39.91 -16.97
CA PHE A 12 1.13 -38.70 -16.43
C PHE A 12 2.22 -37.63 -16.35
N SER A 13 2.22 -36.71 -17.32
CA SER A 13 2.96 -35.46 -17.19
C SER A 13 2.16 -34.57 -16.23
N SER A 14 2.54 -34.55 -14.96
CA SER A 14 2.12 -33.49 -14.06
C SER A 14 2.78 -32.21 -14.55
N ALA A 15 2.04 -31.41 -15.32
CA ALA A 15 2.41 -30.03 -15.56
C ALA A 15 2.53 -29.36 -14.18
N VAL A 16 3.74 -29.00 -13.80
CA VAL A 16 3.94 -28.02 -12.73
C VAL A 16 3.27 -26.76 -13.25
N CYS A 17 2.08 -26.43 -12.75
CA CYS A 17 1.49 -25.11 -12.99
C CYS A 17 2.54 -24.09 -12.55
N ALA A 18 3.06 -23.32 -13.50
CA ALA A 18 3.67 -22.05 -13.17
C ALA A 18 2.66 -21.29 -12.30
N ALA A 19 3.12 -20.62 -11.25
CA ALA A 19 2.21 -19.88 -10.38
C ALA A 19 1.36 -18.92 -11.22
N ASP A 20 0.04 -19.07 -11.15
CA ASP A 20 -0.87 -18.32 -12.00
C ASP A 20 -1.19 -17.00 -11.30
N TYR A 21 -0.54 -15.93 -11.78
CA TYR A 21 -0.88 -14.58 -11.39
C TYR A 21 -2.11 -14.09 -12.15
N GLN A 22 -2.97 -13.34 -11.46
CA GLN A 22 -4.13 -12.67 -12.03
C GLN A 22 -4.21 -11.26 -11.48
N CYS A 23 -4.07 -10.26 -12.35
CA CYS A 23 -4.34 -8.87 -12.01
C CYS A 23 -5.74 -8.51 -12.52
N VAL A 24 -6.60 -8.02 -11.64
CA VAL A 24 -7.99 -7.74 -11.97
C VAL A 24 -8.43 -6.40 -11.41
N LYS A 25 -9.24 -5.68 -12.18
CA LYS A 25 -10.03 -4.56 -11.69
C LYS A 25 -11.11 -5.10 -10.76
N THR A 26 -11.36 -4.41 -9.67
CA THR A 26 -12.48 -4.70 -8.76
C THR A 26 -13.50 -3.57 -8.84
N ASP A 27 -14.66 -3.75 -8.20
CA ASP A 27 -15.65 -2.67 -8.08
C ASP A 27 -15.16 -1.49 -7.25
N ASN A 28 -14.02 -1.61 -6.56
CA ASN A 28 -13.47 -0.59 -5.67
C ASN A 28 -11.93 -0.47 -5.75
N GLY A 29 -11.36 -0.68 -6.92
CA GLY A 29 -9.93 -0.53 -7.19
C GLY A 29 -9.38 -1.64 -8.09
N ALA A 30 -8.31 -2.27 -7.65
CA ALA A 30 -7.65 -3.36 -8.36
C ALA A 30 -6.93 -4.29 -7.37
N LYS A 31 -6.67 -5.53 -7.77
CA LYS A 31 -5.88 -6.48 -7.00
C LYS A 31 -5.05 -7.41 -7.86
N LEU A 32 -3.96 -7.90 -7.30
CA LEU A 32 -3.17 -9.00 -7.84
C LEU A 32 -3.33 -10.23 -6.95
N VAL A 33 -3.59 -11.37 -7.56
CA VAL A 33 -3.73 -12.67 -6.92
C VAL A 33 -2.69 -13.63 -7.50
N LYS A 34 -2.12 -14.50 -6.67
CA LYS A 34 -1.24 -15.61 -7.06
C LYS A 34 -1.73 -16.88 -6.38
N ASP A 35 -2.12 -17.89 -7.16
CA ASP A 35 -2.59 -19.19 -6.63
C ASP A 35 -3.66 -19.04 -5.54
N GLY A 36 -4.61 -18.12 -5.75
CA GLY A 36 -5.67 -17.79 -4.79
C GLY A 36 -5.27 -16.89 -3.61
N THR A 37 -3.99 -16.56 -3.45
CA THR A 37 -3.49 -15.64 -2.43
C THR A 37 -3.45 -14.21 -2.96
N VAL A 38 -4.03 -13.25 -2.23
CA VAL A 38 -3.95 -11.83 -2.61
C VAL A 38 -2.54 -11.30 -2.32
N ILE A 39 -1.86 -10.82 -3.36
CA ILE A 39 -0.54 -10.22 -3.26
C ILE A 39 -0.64 -8.76 -2.84
N TRP A 40 -1.53 -8.02 -3.50
CA TRP A 40 -1.93 -6.68 -3.09
C TRP A 40 -3.36 -6.40 -3.53
N GLU A 41 -4.04 -5.51 -2.80
CA GLU A 41 -5.35 -4.99 -3.18
C GLU A 41 -5.43 -3.50 -2.84
N GLN A 42 -5.62 -2.67 -3.86
CA GLN A 42 -5.94 -1.26 -3.72
C GLN A 42 -7.45 -1.12 -3.49
N VAL A 43 -7.81 -0.57 -2.34
CA VAL A 43 -9.17 -0.19 -1.99
C VAL A 43 -9.29 1.32 -2.09
N VAL A 44 -10.22 1.81 -2.90
CA VAL A 44 -10.32 3.23 -3.24
C VAL A 44 -11.31 3.97 -2.34
N LYS A 45 -12.60 3.62 -2.41
CA LYS A 45 -13.65 4.24 -1.59
C LYS A 45 -13.74 3.53 -0.25
N THR A 46 -13.53 4.27 0.83
CA THR A 46 -13.59 3.77 2.20
C THR A 46 -14.47 4.69 3.05
N PRO A 47 -15.09 4.18 4.14
CA PRO A 47 -15.89 5.01 5.03
C PRO A 47 -15.12 6.21 5.61
N GLU A 48 -13.80 6.05 5.80
CA GLU A 48 -12.92 7.09 6.34
C GLU A 48 -12.37 8.04 5.27
N GLY A 49 -12.71 7.82 3.98
CA GLY A 49 -12.28 8.68 2.88
C GLY A 49 -10.83 8.49 2.44
N LYS A 50 -10.15 7.46 2.96
CA LYS A 50 -8.73 7.19 2.75
C LYS A 50 -8.54 5.92 1.93
N PRO A 51 -8.14 6.03 0.64
CA PRO A 51 -7.68 4.89 -0.13
C PRO A 51 -6.47 4.24 0.53
N TYR A 52 -6.42 2.90 0.51
CA TYR A 52 -5.31 2.12 1.06
C TYR A 52 -5.01 0.89 0.21
N ILE A 53 -3.85 0.29 0.46
CA ILE A 53 -3.48 -1.01 -0.10
C ILE A 53 -3.34 -2.01 1.05
N HIS A 54 -4.15 -3.05 1.03
CA HIS A 54 -4.08 -4.15 1.98
C HIS A 54 -4.78 -5.40 1.42
N PRO A 55 -4.15 -6.59 1.48
CA PRO A 55 -2.81 -6.84 2.02
C PRO A 55 -1.70 -6.21 1.15
N VAL A 56 -0.49 -6.14 1.70
CA VAL A 56 0.76 -6.06 0.95
C VAL A 56 1.53 -7.31 1.33
N THR A 57 1.72 -8.21 0.37
CA THR A 57 2.24 -9.56 0.59
C THR A 57 3.59 -9.72 -0.10
N LEU A 58 4.60 -10.20 0.61
CA LEU A 58 5.91 -10.51 0.06
C LEU A 58 5.86 -11.76 -0.84
N PRO A 59 6.85 -11.98 -1.73
CA PRO A 59 6.90 -13.15 -2.61
C PRO A 59 6.80 -14.51 -1.88
N ASN A 60 7.26 -14.56 -0.63
CA ASN A 60 7.18 -15.74 0.24
C ASN A 60 5.82 -15.92 0.95
N GLY A 61 4.82 -15.08 0.65
CA GLY A 61 3.48 -15.14 1.22
C GLY A 61 3.29 -14.38 2.54
N HIS A 62 4.33 -13.73 3.08
CA HIS A 62 4.18 -12.94 4.30
C HIS A 62 3.43 -11.63 4.03
N VAL A 63 2.30 -11.43 4.71
CA VAL A 63 1.58 -10.15 4.71
C VAL A 63 2.27 -9.18 5.68
N ILE A 64 2.89 -8.12 5.16
CA ILE A 64 3.64 -7.14 5.95
C ILE A 64 2.80 -5.96 6.43
N SER A 65 1.64 -5.73 5.82
CA SER A 65 0.72 -4.64 6.18
C SER A 65 -0.34 -5.13 7.18
N ASP A 66 -0.80 -4.28 8.08
CA ASP A 66 -1.95 -4.50 8.97
C ASP A 66 -3.09 -3.54 8.62
N LEU A 67 -4.33 -3.93 8.89
CA LEU A 67 -5.52 -3.13 8.59
C LEU A 67 -6.38 -2.98 9.84
N ARG A 68 -6.59 -1.72 10.25
CA ARG A 68 -7.43 -1.33 11.40
C ARG A 68 -7.14 -2.15 12.68
N PRO A 69 -5.88 -2.20 13.15
CA PRO A 69 -5.54 -2.95 14.35
C PRO A 69 -6.27 -2.39 15.58
N LYS A 70 -6.59 -3.26 16.54
CA LYS A 70 -7.39 -2.91 17.74
C LYS A 70 -6.89 -1.68 18.50
N ASP A 71 -5.58 -1.46 18.56
CA ASP A 71 -4.97 -0.32 19.25
C ASP A 71 -5.07 1.01 18.46
N HIS A 72 -5.20 0.95 17.13
CA HIS A 72 -5.22 2.12 16.24
C HIS A 72 -6.13 1.83 15.02
N PRO A 73 -7.46 1.84 15.20
CA PRO A 73 -8.40 1.41 14.16
C PRO A 73 -8.40 2.29 12.90
N TRP A 74 -7.82 3.49 12.96
CA TRP A 74 -7.69 4.40 11.81
C TRP A 74 -6.43 4.17 10.96
N HIS A 75 -5.56 3.21 11.30
CA HIS A 75 -4.39 2.86 10.47
C HIS A 75 -4.76 1.81 9.42
N THR A 76 -4.43 2.06 8.15
CA THR A 76 -4.94 1.27 7.02
C THR A 76 -3.85 0.85 6.04
N GLY A 77 -3.25 -0.33 6.25
CA GLY A 77 -2.37 -0.96 5.27
C GLY A 77 -1.19 -0.08 4.85
N LEU A 78 -1.01 0.11 3.54
CA LEU A 78 -0.20 1.17 2.94
C LEU A 78 -1.13 2.29 2.44
N TRP A 79 -0.98 3.51 2.95
CA TRP A 79 -1.85 4.64 2.60
C TRP A 79 -1.12 5.97 2.64
N PHE A 80 -1.77 7.02 2.13
CA PHE A 80 -1.33 8.40 2.27
C PHE A 80 -2.39 9.20 3.03
N SER A 81 -1.96 10.02 3.99
CA SER A 81 -2.82 11.02 4.63
C SER A 81 -2.01 12.21 5.12
N TRP A 82 -2.51 13.43 4.90
CA TRP A 82 -2.04 14.57 5.67
C TRP A 82 -2.38 14.38 7.16
N LYS A 83 -1.61 15.03 8.02
CA LYS A 83 -1.92 15.10 9.45
C LYS A 83 -2.77 16.31 9.76
N PHE A 84 -2.24 17.51 9.54
CA PHE A 84 -3.01 18.75 9.63
C PHE A 84 -2.94 19.57 8.34
N ILE A 85 -4.07 20.16 7.94
CA ILE A 85 -4.16 21.24 6.95
C ILE A 85 -4.92 22.38 7.63
N ASN A 86 -4.29 23.56 7.77
CA ASN A 86 -4.86 24.71 8.48
C ASN A 86 -5.38 24.36 9.89
N GLY A 87 -4.65 23.47 10.60
CA GLY A 87 -5.01 23.00 11.94
C GLY A 87 -6.12 21.93 12.00
N VAL A 88 -6.75 21.59 10.87
CA VAL A 88 -7.77 20.55 10.78
C VAL A 88 -7.10 19.18 10.64
N ASN A 89 -7.51 18.21 11.44
CA ASN A 89 -6.91 16.88 11.48
C ASN A 89 -7.52 15.94 10.42
N TYR A 90 -6.68 15.35 9.58
CA TYR A 90 -7.08 14.39 8.55
C TYR A 90 -6.64 12.95 8.87
N TRP A 91 -5.85 12.71 9.92
CA TRP A 91 -5.29 11.39 10.21
C TRP A 91 -6.20 10.51 11.06
N GLU A 92 -6.59 10.97 12.25
CA GLU A 92 -7.59 10.33 13.10
C GLU A 92 -9.01 10.68 12.63
N PRO A 93 -10.03 9.93 13.07
CA PRO A 93 -11.42 10.34 12.89
C PRO A 93 -11.65 11.72 13.50
N SER A 94 -11.85 12.72 12.64
CA SER A 94 -12.01 14.13 13.02
C SER A 94 -12.80 14.87 11.94
N ASN A 95 -12.72 16.21 11.97
CA ASN A 95 -13.41 17.08 11.01
C ASN A 95 -12.72 17.13 9.64
N GLY A 96 -11.43 16.79 9.53
CA GLY A 96 -10.79 16.71 8.22
C GLY A 96 -11.32 15.52 7.44
N LYS A 97 -11.93 15.79 6.29
CA LYS A 97 -12.48 14.77 5.40
C LYS A 97 -11.71 14.73 4.10
N THR A 98 -11.47 13.51 3.63
CA THR A 98 -11.01 13.25 2.28
C THR A 98 -12.13 12.54 1.54
N GLU A 99 -12.43 12.98 0.34
CA GLU A 99 -13.45 12.36 -0.51
C GLU A 99 -12.81 11.95 -1.83
N VAL A 100 -13.09 10.71 -2.27
CA VAL A 100 -12.73 10.27 -3.61
C VAL A 100 -13.86 10.66 -4.57
N VAL A 101 -13.65 11.76 -5.28
CA VAL A 101 -14.60 12.33 -6.25
C VAL A 101 -14.78 11.39 -7.45
N SER A 102 -13.68 10.88 -7.97
CA SER A 102 -13.70 9.92 -9.09
C SER A 102 -12.46 9.05 -9.06
N TRP A 103 -12.54 7.88 -9.69
CA TRP A 103 -11.39 7.00 -9.84
C TRP A 103 -11.56 6.08 -11.05
N ASN A 104 -10.43 5.56 -11.53
CA ASN A 104 -10.37 4.48 -12.51
C ASN A 104 -9.20 3.56 -12.18
N ALA A 105 -9.31 2.30 -12.61
CA ALA A 105 -8.19 1.37 -12.65
C ALA A 105 -8.04 0.84 -14.08
N ASP A 106 -6.82 0.95 -14.59
CA ASP A 106 -6.38 0.39 -15.87
C ASP A 106 -5.49 -0.81 -15.59
N ILE A 107 -5.84 -1.96 -16.15
CA ILE A 107 -5.10 -3.22 -16.00
C ILE A 107 -4.39 -3.52 -17.30
N ASP A 108 -3.09 -3.77 -17.23
CA ASP A 108 -2.25 -4.16 -18.37
C ASP A 108 -1.44 -5.42 -18.02
N GLY A 109 -1.94 -6.57 -18.46
CA GLY A 109 -1.41 -7.87 -18.07
C GLY A 109 -1.44 -8.07 -16.56
N LEU A 110 -0.26 -8.11 -15.94
CA LEU A 110 -0.08 -8.23 -14.48
C LEU A 110 0.24 -6.91 -13.78
N SER A 111 0.25 -5.80 -14.53
CA SER A 111 0.42 -4.44 -14.01
C SER A 111 -0.94 -3.75 -13.84
N ALA A 112 -0.99 -2.72 -13.00
CA ALA A 112 -2.16 -1.88 -12.85
C ALA A 112 -1.80 -0.43 -12.58
N ALA A 113 -2.63 0.50 -13.04
CA ALA A 113 -2.58 1.91 -12.65
C ALA A 113 -3.95 2.33 -12.11
N VAL A 114 -4.00 2.77 -10.85
CA VAL A 114 -5.21 3.29 -10.21
C VAL A 114 -5.09 4.80 -10.08
N THR A 115 -5.93 5.52 -10.83
CA THR A 115 -5.99 6.99 -10.83
C THR A 115 -7.19 7.44 -10.01
N MET A 116 -6.99 8.39 -9.11
CA MET A 116 -8.00 8.92 -8.19
C MET A 116 -7.97 10.45 -8.21
N LYS A 117 -9.15 11.08 -8.24
CA LYS A 117 -9.31 12.50 -7.92
C LYS A 117 -9.92 12.62 -6.54
N LEU A 118 -9.22 13.31 -5.64
CA LEU A 118 -9.62 13.49 -4.26
C LEU A 118 -9.83 14.96 -3.92
N ARG A 119 -10.71 15.18 -2.96
CA ARG A 119 -11.02 16.48 -2.38
C ARG A 119 -10.80 16.41 -0.87
N TYR A 120 -10.20 17.45 -0.31
CA TYR A 120 -9.98 17.62 1.13
C TYR A 120 -10.78 18.84 1.60
N PHE A 121 -11.54 18.66 2.67
CA PHE A 121 -12.37 19.71 3.25
C PHE A 121 -12.50 19.54 4.76
N ASP A 122 -12.88 20.62 5.44
CA ASP A 122 -13.32 20.59 6.83
C ASP A 122 -14.83 20.31 6.86
N ASP A 123 -15.25 19.28 7.58
CA ASP A 123 -16.66 18.88 7.72
C ASP A 123 -17.56 20.00 8.27
N ARG A 124 -16.97 20.98 8.99
CA ARG A 124 -17.67 22.16 9.50
C ARG A 124 -18.04 23.14 8.38
N GLU A 125 -17.36 23.07 7.25
CA GLU A 125 -17.53 23.92 6.07
C GLU A 125 -17.47 23.05 4.80
N ALA A 126 -18.32 22.03 4.72
CA ALA A 126 -18.22 20.96 3.72
C ALA A 126 -18.31 21.42 2.25
N ASP A 127 -18.84 22.62 1.98
CA ASP A 127 -18.89 23.22 0.64
C ASP A 127 -17.56 23.86 0.22
N VAL A 128 -16.64 24.11 1.16
CA VAL A 128 -15.33 24.71 0.90
C VAL A 128 -14.30 23.63 0.61
N THR A 129 -13.73 23.65 -0.59
CA THR A 129 -12.59 22.78 -0.93
C THR A 129 -11.29 23.43 -0.49
N LEU A 130 -10.57 22.80 0.44
CA LEU A 130 -9.26 23.28 0.88
C LEU A 130 -8.16 22.84 -0.08
N LEU A 131 -8.18 21.57 -0.48
CA LEU A 131 -7.16 20.98 -1.34
C LEU A 131 -7.81 19.94 -2.27
N THR A 132 -7.33 19.86 -3.49
CA THR A 132 -7.61 18.74 -4.39
C THR A 132 -6.33 17.96 -4.66
N GLU A 133 -6.48 16.68 -5.01
CA GLU A 133 -5.39 15.78 -5.33
C GLU A 133 -5.73 14.93 -6.54
N GLU A 134 -4.81 14.85 -7.49
CA GLU A 134 -4.76 13.74 -8.44
C GLU A 134 -3.71 12.74 -7.97
N ARG A 135 -4.15 11.55 -7.58
CA ARG A 135 -3.29 10.45 -7.12
C ARG A 135 -3.25 9.36 -8.17
N VAL A 136 -2.05 8.93 -8.54
CA VAL A 136 -1.84 7.73 -9.36
C VAL A 136 -1.02 6.73 -8.56
N VAL A 137 -1.54 5.52 -8.40
CA VAL A 137 -0.83 4.39 -7.82
C VAL A 137 -0.55 3.37 -8.93
N VAL A 138 0.73 3.10 -9.19
CA VAL A 138 1.16 2.16 -10.22
C VAL A 138 1.73 0.91 -9.57
N PHE A 139 1.22 -0.24 -10.00
CA PHE A 139 1.63 -1.57 -9.58
C PHE A 139 2.34 -2.24 -10.76
N SER A 140 3.59 -2.65 -10.58
CA SER A 140 4.30 -3.41 -11.62
C SER A 140 3.85 -4.87 -11.63
N ALA A 141 3.93 -5.49 -12.81
CA ALA A 141 3.97 -6.94 -12.90
C ALA A 141 5.08 -7.52 -11.99
N PRO A 142 4.85 -8.68 -11.34
CA PRO A 142 5.89 -9.38 -10.62
C PRO A 142 7.02 -9.84 -11.57
N ASP A 143 8.28 -9.77 -11.11
CA ASP A 143 9.41 -10.37 -11.80
C ASP A 143 9.45 -11.90 -11.62
N GLU A 144 10.46 -12.57 -12.20
CA GLU A 144 10.65 -14.02 -12.08
C GLU A 144 10.77 -14.53 -10.64
N LYS A 145 11.17 -13.66 -9.70
CA LYS A 145 11.29 -13.94 -8.26
C LYS A 145 10.03 -13.53 -7.48
N GLY A 146 9.03 -12.99 -8.17
CA GLY A 146 7.79 -12.49 -7.59
C GLY A 146 7.89 -11.08 -6.99
N ASN A 147 9.01 -10.37 -7.17
CA ASN A 147 9.15 -9.00 -6.67
C ASN A 147 8.27 -8.06 -7.50
N TYR A 148 7.67 -7.06 -6.85
CA TYR A 148 6.87 -6.04 -7.50
C TYR A 148 7.11 -4.69 -6.84
N THR A 149 6.69 -3.62 -7.51
CA THR A 149 6.79 -2.25 -7.02
C THR A 149 5.40 -1.63 -6.91
N ILE A 150 5.25 -0.73 -5.93
CA ILE A 150 4.07 0.13 -5.78
C ILE A 150 4.58 1.57 -5.78
N SER A 151 4.25 2.33 -6.82
CA SER A 151 4.68 3.72 -6.98
C SER A 151 3.51 4.67 -6.76
N PHE A 152 3.75 5.73 -6.00
CA PHE A 152 2.77 6.78 -5.74
C PHE A 152 3.19 8.06 -6.45
N LYS A 153 2.27 8.67 -7.19
CA LYS A 153 2.40 10.03 -7.70
C LYS A 153 1.23 10.85 -7.18
N HIS A 154 1.55 12.00 -6.60
CA HIS A 154 0.57 12.94 -6.08
C HIS A 154 0.72 14.28 -6.80
N HIS A 155 -0.37 14.87 -7.25
CA HIS A 155 -0.44 16.25 -7.69
C HIS A 155 -1.48 16.97 -6.82
N PHE A 156 -1.02 17.94 -6.03
CA PHE A 156 -1.87 18.69 -5.10
C PHE A 156 -2.13 20.09 -5.65
N THR A 157 -3.39 20.53 -5.60
CA THR A 157 -3.80 21.90 -5.97
C THR A 157 -4.58 22.52 -4.82
N ALA A 158 -4.05 23.62 -4.28
CA ALA A 158 -4.74 24.39 -3.24
C ALA A 158 -6.05 25.00 -3.79
N GLY A 159 -7.05 25.15 -2.92
CA GLY A 159 -8.22 25.96 -3.19
C GLY A 159 -7.91 27.45 -3.07
N ASP A 160 -8.92 28.24 -2.70
CA ASP A 160 -8.81 29.71 -2.68
C ASP A 160 -8.00 30.27 -1.49
N ALA A 161 -7.78 29.45 -0.45
CA ALA A 161 -7.09 29.85 0.77
C ALA A 161 -5.66 29.33 0.84
N ASP A 162 -4.79 30.08 1.52
CA ASP A 162 -3.44 29.61 1.88
C ASP A 162 -3.53 28.34 2.74
N LEU A 163 -2.65 27.38 2.45
CA LEU A 163 -2.58 26.11 3.14
C LEU A 163 -1.30 26.01 3.98
N THR A 164 -1.48 25.77 5.28
CA THR A 164 -0.42 25.35 6.19
C THR A 164 -0.53 23.86 6.44
N PHE A 165 0.51 23.12 6.06
CA PHE A 165 0.64 21.70 6.35
C PHE A 165 1.46 21.51 7.62
N ASP A 166 0.96 20.71 8.55
CA ASP A 166 1.64 20.45 9.81
C ASP A 166 1.44 19.01 10.29
N CYS A 167 2.22 18.61 11.29
CA CYS A 167 2.12 17.33 11.97
C CYS A 167 2.26 17.51 13.48
N THR A 168 1.95 16.46 14.24
CA THR A 168 2.20 16.48 15.69
C THR A 168 3.70 16.68 15.96
N PRO A 169 4.12 17.55 16.91
CA PRO A 169 5.53 17.90 17.10
C PRO A 169 6.46 16.70 17.27
N LEU A 170 7.66 16.76 16.68
CA LEU A 170 8.68 15.70 16.79
C LEU A 170 9.18 15.51 18.23
N SER A 171 9.01 16.53 19.08
CA SER A 171 9.43 16.52 20.50
C SER A 171 8.69 15.50 21.34
N ILE A 172 7.50 15.03 20.94
CA ILE A 172 6.76 13.98 21.66
C ILE A 172 7.00 12.61 21.00
N PRO A 173 7.07 11.49 21.75
CA PRO A 173 7.54 10.19 21.22
C PRO A 173 6.75 9.63 20.03
N TRP A 174 5.46 9.95 19.94
CA TRP A 174 4.57 9.50 18.86
C TRP A 174 4.32 10.57 17.79
N GLY A 175 4.97 11.74 17.85
CA GLY A 175 4.78 12.81 16.86
C GLY A 175 5.66 12.67 15.61
N GLY A 176 5.39 13.50 14.61
CA GLY A 176 6.17 13.61 13.37
C GLY A 176 5.62 12.88 12.16
N TYR A 177 4.40 12.36 12.22
CA TYR A 177 3.83 11.54 11.15
C TYR A 177 2.83 12.33 10.31
N ALA A 178 2.95 12.15 9.00
CA ALA A 178 2.04 12.55 7.94
C ALA A 178 2.52 11.86 6.64
N GLY A 179 1.73 11.93 5.58
CA GLY A 179 2.11 11.49 4.25
C GLY A 179 1.96 9.98 4.04
N LEU A 180 2.84 9.42 3.20
CA LEU A 180 2.85 7.99 2.87
C LEU A 180 3.25 7.17 4.09
N SER A 181 2.48 6.13 4.41
CA SER A 181 2.64 5.36 5.62
C SER A 181 2.26 3.90 5.41
N LEU A 182 3.05 3.01 6.01
CA LEU A 182 2.80 1.58 6.05
C LEU A 182 2.58 1.15 7.50
N ARG A 183 1.38 0.65 7.81
CA ARG A 183 1.09 0.04 9.10
C ARG A 183 1.61 -1.38 9.05
N MET A 184 2.67 -1.64 9.79
CA MET A 184 3.31 -2.95 9.83
C MET A 184 2.48 -3.98 10.59
N ASN A 185 2.37 -5.17 10.01
CA ASN A 185 1.82 -6.36 10.65
C ASN A 185 2.69 -6.76 11.84
N ARG A 186 2.05 -7.21 12.93
CA ARG A 186 2.76 -7.67 14.13
C ARG A 186 3.58 -8.93 13.88
N SER A 187 3.29 -9.71 12.84
CA SER A 187 4.06 -10.91 12.46
C SER A 187 5.47 -10.59 11.95
N VAL A 188 5.74 -9.35 11.52
CA VAL A 188 7.02 -8.93 10.92
C VAL A 188 7.81 -7.98 11.83
N ARG A 189 7.61 -8.08 13.15
CA ARG A 189 8.25 -7.20 14.15
C ARG A 189 9.77 -7.32 14.22
N ASP A 190 10.32 -8.45 13.81
CA ASP A 190 11.76 -8.76 13.89
C ASP A 190 12.53 -8.30 12.65
N PHE A 191 11.84 -7.75 11.65
CA PHE A 191 12.48 -7.17 10.48
C PHE A 191 13.26 -5.91 10.89
N ARG A 192 14.40 -5.73 10.25
CA ARG A 192 15.30 -4.61 10.50
C ARG A 192 14.99 -3.48 9.55
N LEU A 193 14.95 -2.27 10.10
CA LEU A 193 14.84 -1.03 9.34
C LEU A 193 16.24 -0.44 9.18
N THR A 194 16.64 -0.24 7.93
CA THR A 194 17.85 0.48 7.54
C THR A 194 17.45 1.66 6.65
N CYS A 195 18.24 2.72 6.63
CA CYS A 195 18.05 3.85 5.73
C CYS A 195 19.40 4.43 5.34
N GLU A 196 19.38 5.38 4.40
CA GLU A 196 20.58 6.08 3.91
C GLU A 196 21.54 6.54 5.02
N ASN A 197 21.01 6.97 6.16
CA ASN A 197 21.79 7.51 7.27
C ASN A 197 22.41 6.43 8.18
N GLY A 198 22.36 5.15 7.81
CA GLY A 198 22.96 4.04 8.57
C GLY A 198 22.30 3.79 9.94
N GLY A 199 21.10 4.33 10.17
CA GLY A 199 20.36 4.09 11.41
C GLY A 199 19.67 2.73 11.40
N GLU A 200 19.94 1.91 12.41
CA GLU A 200 19.44 0.52 12.48
C GLU A 200 18.32 0.35 13.53
N THR A 201 17.99 1.41 14.26
CA THR A 201 16.99 1.38 15.33
C THR A 201 15.97 2.48 15.12
N LYS A 202 14.74 2.27 15.63
CA LYS A 202 13.70 3.32 15.63
C LYS A 202 14.21 4.64 16.19
N LYS A 203 15.04 4.63 17.24
CA LYS A 203 15.58 5.83 17.86
C LYS A 203 16.57 6.56 16.95
N THR A 204 17.39 5.84 16.20
CA THR A 204 18.46 6.43 15.39
C THR A 204 17.98 6.95 14.04
N ILE A 205 16.87 6.42 13.51
CA ILE A 205 16.26 6.83 12.23
C ILE A 205 15.13 7.87 12.38
N ARG A 206 14.45 7.89 13.52
CA ARG A 206 13.29 8.76 13.74
C ARG A 206 13.67 10.23 13.52
N ALA A 207 12.78 10.98 12.87
CA ALA A 207 12.92 12.41 12.63
C ALA A 207 14.14 12.81 11.78
N LYS A 208 14.76 11.86 11.08
CA LYS A 208 15.87 12.15 10.17
C LYS A 208 15.43 11.94 8.72
N PRO A 209 15.66 12.92 7.83
CA PRO A 209 15.37 12.75 6.42
C PRO A 209 16.26 11.65 5.84
N ALA A 210 15.70 10.77 5.01
CA ALA A 210 16.44 9.77 4.25
C ALA A 210 15.81 9.64 2.86
N SER A 211 16.61 9.48 1.82
CA SER A 211 16.11 9.28 0.45
C SER A 211 15.52 7.88 0.23
N TRP A 212 15.92 6.90 1.04
CA TRP A 212 15.40 5.54 1.00
C TRP A 212 15.42 4.91 2.40
N CYS A 213 14.55 3.92 2.59
CA CYS A 213 14.56 3.04 3.74
C CYS A 213 14.25 1.60 3.29
N ASP A 214 14.93 0.64 3.88
CA ASP A 214 14.71 -0.79 3.62
C ASP A 214 14.30 -1.48 4.93
N PHE A 215 13.22 -2.24 4.85
CA PHE A 215 12.63 -2.99 5.94
C PHE A 215 12.57 -4.47 5.56
N ARG A 216 13.49 -5.28 6.09
CA ARG A 216 13.60 -6.69 5.70
C ARG A 216 13.89 -7.62 6.87
N ASP A 217 13.51 -8.87 6.73
CA ASP A 217 14.04 -9.96 7.53
C ASP A 217 15.48 -10.22 7.09
N GLU A 218 16.44 -10.10 8.02
CA GLU A 218 17.85 -10.34 7.72
C GLU A 218 18.16 -11.79 7.36
N LYS A 219 17.35 -12.75 7.86
CA LYS A 219 17.58 -14.18 7.62
C LYS A 219 17.16 -14.58 6.21
N SER A 220 15.96 -14.18 5.80
CA SER A 220 15.42 -14.52 4.48
C SER A 220 15.74 -13.48 3.40
N GLY A 221 16.15 -12.26 3.78
CA GLY A 221 16.34 -11.14 2.87
C GLY A 221 15.05 -10.53 2.32
N GLN A 222 13.88 -11.05 2.73
CA GLN A 222 12.56 -10.64 2.26
C GLN A 222 12.10 -9.37 2.96
N GLY A 223 11.54 -8.41 2.21
CA GLY A 223 11.19 -7.11 2.76
C GLY A 223 10.67 -6.13 1.72
N VAL A 224 10.58 -4.86 2.14
CA VAL A 224 10.23 -3.71 1.29
C VAL A 224 11.37 -2.71 1.34
N ARG A 225 11.59 -2.03 0.22
CA ARG A 225 12.61 -0.99 0.02
C ARG A 225 11.99 0.24 -0.61
#